data_AF-A0A059P8L8-F1
#
_entry.id   AF-A0A059P8L8-F1
#
_cell.length_a   1.000
_cell.length_b   1.000
_cell.length_c   1.000
_cell.angle_alpha   90.00
_cell.angle_beta   90.00
_cell.angle_gamma   90.00
#
_symmetry.space_group_name_H-M   'P 1'
#
loop_
_entity.id
_entity.type
_entity.pdbx_description
1 polymer ?
#
loop_
_entity_poly.entity_id
_entity_poly.type
_entity_poly.pdbx_seq_one_letter_code
_entity_poly.pdbx_strand_id
1 'polypeptide(L)'
;MRTMKKVLAAGLTAVMAMSLMVGCGSKKDDSSSKTYNLGIIQFAEHGSLDNCRKGFLKGLESEGIKEGENLKITYKNSQADTATDNQIASNFASKKLDMICAIATPSAQSAYNATKDREF
;
A
#
# COMPACT_ATOMS: atom_id res chain seq x y z
N MET A 1 -48.04 -21.73 43.54
CA MET A 1 -47.01 -20.73 43.16
C MET A 1 -45.56 -21.03 43.61
N ARG A 2 -45.25 -22.17 44.25
CA ARG A 2 -43.87 -22.52 44.67
C ARG A 2 -43.10 -23.45 43.72
N THR A 3 -43.75 -24.01 42.70
CA THR A 3 -43.13 -24.97 41.76
C THR A 3 -42.53 -24.32 40.50
N MET A 4 -42.89 -23.07 40.17
CA MET A 4 -42.35 -22.37 38.98
C MET A 4 -40.99 -21.70 39.19
N LYS A 5 -40.51 -21.53 40.43
CA LYS A 5 -39.20 -20.92 40.71
C LYS A 5 -38.01 -21.89 40.53
N LYS A 6 -38.24 -23.20 40.51
CA LYS A 6 -37.16 -24.20 40.39
C LYS A 6 -36.85 -24.60 38.94
N VAL A 7 -37.73 -24.27 37.98
CA VAL A 7 -37.56 -24.62 36.56
C VAL A 7 -36.75 -23.56 35.80
N LEU A 8 -36.70 -22.31 36.28
CA LEU A 8 -35.87 -21.26 35.66
C LEU A 8 -34.37 -21.39 35.92
N ALA A 9 -33.95 -22.15 36.94
CA ALA A 9 -32.54 -22.28 37.31
C ALA A 9 -31.79 -23.43 36.61
N ALA A 10 -32.50 -24.29 35.87
CA ALA A 10 -31.93 -25.48 35.22
C ALA A 10 -31.84 -25.39 33.69
N GLY A 11 -32.35 -24.31 33.08
CA GLY A 11 -32.33 -24.11 31.62
C GLY A 11 -31.14 -23.31 31.08
N LEU A 12 -30.31 -22.72 31.95
CA LEU A 12 -29.25 -21.78 31.54
C LEU A 12 -27.84 -22.40 31.47
N THR A 13 -27.68 -23.68 31.80
CA THR A 13 -26.36 -24.36 31.84
C THR A 13 -26.12 -25.34 30.70
N ALA A 14 -27.10 -25.59 29.82
CA ALA A 14 -26.98 -26.58 28.75
C ALA A 14 -26.53 -26.03 27.38
N VAL A 15 -26.39 -24.71 27.20
CA VAL A 15 -25.96 -24.11 25.91
C VAL A 15 -24.49 -23.65 25.92
N MET A 16 -23.83 -23.63 27.09
CA MET A 16 -22.41 -23.27 27.21
C MET A 16 -21.43 -24.44 26.98
N ALA A 17 -21.90 -25.64 26.65
CA ALA A 17 -21.05 -26.83 26.51
C ALA A 17 -20.75 -27.24 25.05
N MET A 18 -21.22 -26.49 24.04
CA MET A 18 -20.93 -26.79 22.63
C MET A 18 -19.87 -25.89 21.98
N SER A 19 -19.25 -24.97 22.73
CA SER A 19 -18.26 -24.02 22.20
C SER A 19 -16.81 -24.52 22.19
N LEU A 20 -16.55 -25.80 22.51
CA LEU A 20 -15.17 -26.29 22.73
C LEU A 20 -14.55 -27.11 21.58
N MET A 21 -15.18 -27.23 20.41
CA MET A 21 -14.65 -28.07 19.31
C MET A 21 -14.73 -27.45 17.90
N VAL A 22 -14.55 -26.13 17.76
CA VAL A 22 -14.15 -25.51 16.48
C VAL A 22 -13.07 -24.47 16.76
N GLY A 23 -11.85 -24.94 16.95
CA GLY A 23 -10.71 -24.09 17.32
C GLY A 23 -9.37 -24.61 16.82
N CYS A 24 -9.36 -25.43 15.77
CA CYS A 24 -8.18 -25.68 14.96
C CYS A 24 -8.36 -25.00 13.60
N GLY A 25 -8.71 -23.71 13.65
CA GLY A 25 -8.50 -22.81 12.54
C GLY A 25 -7.05 -22.37 12.65
N SER A 26 -6.20 -22.86 11.77
CA SER A 26 -4.88 -22.30 11.52
C SER A 26 -5.00 -20.79 11.62
N LYS A 27 -4.24 -20.14 12.50
CA LYS A 27 -3.93 -18.72 12.37
C LYS A 27 -3.30 -18.56 11.00
N LYS A 28 -4.12 -18.35 9.97
CA LYS A 28 -3.76 -17.45 8.90
C LYS A 28 -3.56 -16.15 9.64
N ASP A 29 -2.30 -15.76 9.78
CA ASP A 29 -1.98 -14.37 10.01
C ASP A 29 -2.88 -13.58 9.07
N ASP A 30 -3.78 -12.79 9.66
CA ASP A 30 -4.51 -11.73 8.97
C ASP A 30 -3.51 -10.61 8.71
N SER A 31 -2.39 -10.95 8.06
CA SER A 31 -1.43 -10.03 7.50
C SER A 31 -2.15 -9.40 6.31
N SER A 32 -3.00 -8.41 6.59
CA SER A 32 -3.43 -7.46 5.59
C SER A 32 -2.16 -7.01 4.86
N SER A 33 -1.96 -7.48 3.63
CA SER A 33 -0.71 -7.24 2.93
C SER A 33 -0.57 -5.74 2.75
N LYS A 34 0.47 -5.16 3.36
CA LYS A 34 0.71 -3.72 3.28
C LYS A 34 0.77 -3.34 1.80
N THR A 35 -0.16 -2.51 1.35
CA THR A 35 -0.16 -1.99 -0.02
C THR A 35 0.69 -0.73 -0.09
N TYR A 36 1.72 -0.74 -0.93
CA TYR A 36 2.60 0.40 -1.18
C TYR A 36 2.06 1.25 -2.33
N ASN A 37 2.11 2.57 -2.17
CA ASN A 37 1.72 3.56 -3.17
C ASN A 37 2.97 4.25 -3.72
N LEU A 38 3.34 3.92 -4.95
CA LEU A 38 4.54 4.42 -5.61
C LEU A 38 4.15 5.43 -6.70
N GLY A 39 4.73 6.62 -6.65
CA GLY A 39 4.75 7.55 -7.78
C GLY A 39 6.02 7.38 -8.60
N ILE A 40 5.92 7.28 -9.92
CA ILE A 40 7.08 7.32 -10.83
C ILE A 40 6.91 8.52 -11.75
N ILE A 41 7.86 9.45 -11.70
CA ILE A 41 7.95 10.60 -12.60
C ILE A 41 9.16 10.42 -13.51
N GLN A 42 8.90 10.34 -14.83
CA GLN A 42 9.92 10.16 -15.85
C GLN A 42 10.02 11.41 -16.74
N PHE A 43 11.20 12.00 -16.86
CA PHE A 43 11.40 13.26 -17.57
C PHE A 43 11.04 13.16 -19.05
N ALA A 44 11.49 12.10 -19.74
CA ALA A 44 11.28 11.92 -21.17
C ALA A 44 11.13 10.44 -21.56
N GLU A 45 10.53 10.17 -22.72
CA GLU A 45 10.56 8.83 -23.34
C GLU A 45 11.94 8.59 -23.97
N HIS A 46 12.72 7.68 -23.39
CA HIS A 46 14.02 7.28 -23.93
C HIS A 46 14.38 5.90 -23.38
N GLY A 47 14.98 5.05 -24.22
CA GLY A 47 15.24 3.65 -23.87
C GLY A 47 16.07 3.47 -22.60
N SER A 48 17.02 4.37 -22.30
CA SER A 48 17.78 4.33 -21.04
C SER A 48 16.90 4.60 -19.81
N LEU A 49 15.97 5.55 -19.89
CA LEU A 49 15.08 5.90 -18.78
C LEU A 49 14.03 4.81 -18.55
N ASP A 50 13.53 4.22 -19.62
CA ASP A 50 12.64 3.06 -19.56
C ASP A 50 13.33 1.85 -18.93
N ASN A 51 14.60 1.64 -19.25
CA ASN A 51 15.41 0.58 -18.65
C ASN A 51 15.62 0.83 -17.16
N CYS A 52 15.85 2.08 -16.74
CA CYS A 52 15.88 2.43 -15.31
C CYS A 52 14.56 2.09 -14.62
N ARG A 53 13.41 2.48 -15.19
CA ARG A 53 12.09 2.17 -14.63
C ARG A 53 11.85 0.67 -14.55
N LYS A 54 12.11 -0.09 -15.63
CA LYS A 54 11.95 -1.54 -15.66
C LYS A 54 12.87 -2.23 -14.66
N GLY A 55 14.12 -1.80 -14.54
CA GLY A 55 15.08 -2.31 -13.57
C GLY A 55 14.65 -2.07 -12.13
N PHE A 56 14.16 -0.86 -11.84
CA PHE A 56 13.61 -0.51 -10.53
C PHE A 56 12.42 -1.39 -10.15
N LEU A 57 11.46 -1.58 -11.06
CA LEU A 57 10.29 -2.43 -10.81
C LEU A 57 10.66 -3.91 -10.64
N LYS A 58 11.64 -4.41 -11.40
CA LYS A 58 12.17 -5.77 -11.20
C LYS A 58 12.82 -5.95 -9.83
N GLY A 59 13.53 -4.93 -9.34
CA GLY A 59 14.12 -4.93 -8.01
C GLY A 59 13.05 -4.97 -6.91
N LEU A 60 11.98 -4.18 -7.04
CA LEU A 60 10.84 -4.27 -6.12
C LEU A 60 10.19 -5.65 -6.15
N GLU A 61 10.01 -6.22 -7.34
CA GLU A 61 9.42 -7.55 -7.50
C GLU A 61 10.26 -8.65 -6.85
N SER A 62 11.60 -8.59 -6.94
CA SER A 62 12.49 -9.57 -6.28
C SER A 62 12.41 -9.51 -4.75
N GLU A 63 12.01 -8.37 -4.20
CA GLU A 63 11.76 -8.18 -2.76
C GLU A 63 10.30 -8.48 -2.36
N GLY A 64 9.50 -9.04 -3.27
CA GLY A 64 8.10 -9.39 -3.01
C GLY A 64 7.14 -8.19 -3.02
N ILE A 65 7.53 -7.06 -3.62
CA ILE A 65 6.69 -5.88 -3.82
C ILE A 65 6.28 -5.82 -5.29
N LYS A 66 5.03 -6.24 -5.59
CA LYS A 66 4.56 -6.50 -6.95
C LYS A 66 3.30 -5.72 -7.31
N GLU A 67 3.29 -5.14 -8.51
CA GLU A 67 2.14 -4.43 -9.04
C GLU A 67 0.94 -5.37 -9.20
N GLY A 68 -0.23 -4.92 -8.76
CA GLY A 68 -1.46 -5.74 -8.77
C GLY A 68 -1.62 -6.68 -7.58
N GLU A 69 -0.58 -6.87 -6.76
CA GLU A 69 -0.64 -7.63 -5.51
C GLU A 69 -0.61 -6.71 -4.29
N ASN A 70 0.54 -6.08 -4.02
CA ASN A 70 0.77 -5.21 -2.86
C ASN A 70 1.44 -3.87 -3.25
N LEU A 71 1.49 -3.55 -4.54
CA LEU A 71 2.02 -2.29 -5.06
C LEU A 71 0.99 -1.63 -6.00
N LYS A 72 0.75 -0.33 -5.79
CA LYS A 72 -0.01 0.55 -6.66
C LYS A 72 0.93 1.60 -7.25
N ILE A 73 1.00 1.66 -8.58
CA ILE A 73 1.92 2.55 -9.28
C ILE A 73 1.13 3.68 -9.96
N THR A 74 1.58 4.92 -9.77
CA THR A 74 1.18 6.07 -10.60
C THR A 74 2.38 6.52 -11.42
N TYR A 75 2.40 6.18 -12.70
CA TYR A 75 3.44 6.61 -13.64
C TYR A 75 3.01 7.87 -14.39
N LYS A 76 3.93 8.83 -14.53
CA LYS A 76 3.78 10.04 -15.35
C LYS A 76 5.07 10.33 -16.10
N ASN A 77 4.92 10.77 -17.35
CA ASN A 77 6.03 11.26 -18.16
C ASN A 77 5.89 12.77 -18.37
N SER A 78 6.97 13.51 -18.17
CA SER A 78 7.01 14.98 -18.23
C SER A 78 7.25 15.51 -19.65
N GLN A 79 7.45 14.63 -20.64
CA GLN A 79 7.61 14.97 -22.06
C GLN A 79 8.75 15.95 -22.34
N ALA A 80 9.87 15.78 -21.62
CA ALA A 80 11.04 16.65 -21.62
C ALA A 80 10.73 18.12 -21.25
N ASP A 81 9.60 18.37 -20.58
CA ASP A 81 9.18 19.70 -20.14
C ASP A 81 9.30 19.84 -18.62
N THR A 82 10.09 20.82 -18.19
CA THR A 82 10.37 21.06 -16.76
C THR A 82 9.17 21.65 -16.03
N ALA A 83 8.28 22.39 -16.72
CA ALA A 83 7.08 22.93 -16.08
C ALA A 83 6.10 21.80 -15.72
N THR A 84 5.88 20.88 -16.64
CA THR A 84 5.09 19.66 -16.45
C THR A 84 5.69 18.79 -15.35
N ASP A 85 7.01 18.66 -15.32
CA ASP A 85 7.75 17.90 -14.32
C ASP A 85 7.52 18.45 -12.89
N ASN A 86 7.59 19.77 -12.72
CA ASN A 86 7.28 20.45 -11.46
C ASN A 86 5.81 20.27 -11.04
N GLN A 87 4.87 20.32 -11.99
CA GLN A 87 3.44 20.09 -11.72
C GLN A 87 3.16 18.66 -11.25
N ILE A 88 3.77 17.66 -11.91
CA ILE A 88 3.66 16.26 -11.51
C ILE A 88 4.26 16.06 -10.12
N ALA A 89 5.46 16.58 -9.87
CA ALA A 89 6.13 16.47 -8.57
C ALA A 89 5.29 17.09 -7.44
N SER A 90 4.72 18.27 -7.67
CA SER A 90 3.81 18.93 -6.72
C SER A 90 2.54 18.11 -6.47
N ASN A 91 1.97 17.52 -7.52
CA ASN A 91 0.81 16.62 -7.40
C ASN A 91 1.13 15.33 -6.63
N PHE A 92 2.33 14.77 -6.83
CA PHE A 92 2.78 13.60 -6.09
C PHE A 92 3.07 13.96 -4.63
N ALA A 93 3.61 15.15 -4.38
CA ALA A 93 3.84 15.66 -3.04
C ALA A 93 2.53 15.92 -2.26
N SER A 94 1.44 16.28 -2.91
CA SER A 94 0.15 16.41 -2.21
C SER A 94 -0.54 15.06 -1.92
N LYS A 95 -0.07 13.97 -2.52
CA LYS A 95 -0.62 12.62 -2.34
C LYS A 95 0.07 11.88 -1.18
N LYS A 96 -0.65 10.90 -0.61
CA LYS A 96 -0.13 9.93 0.36
C LYS A 96 0.62 8.79 -0.35
N LEU A 97 1.66 9.14 -1.09
CA LEU A 97 2.59 8.17 -1.67
C LEU A 97 3.60 7.74 -0.61
N ASP A 98 3.96 6.46 -0.62
CA ASP A 98 5.02 5.91 0.22
C ASP A 98 6.41 6.22 -0.37
N MET A 99 6.50 6.39 -1.69
CA MET A 99 7.75 6.74 -2.40
C MET A 99 7.47 7.47 -3.71
N ILE A 100 8.38 8.39 -4.07
CA ILE A 100 8.51 8.95 -5.42
C ILE A 100 9.82 8.44 -6.03
N CYS A 101 9.74 7.70 -7.12
CA CYS A 101 10.87 7.36 -7.97
C CYS A 101 10.95 8.40 -9.11
N ALA A 102 12.05 9.16 -9.15
CA ALA A 102 12.23 10.24 -10.11
C ALA A 102 13.35 9.93 -11.10
N ILE A 103 13.04 9.97 -12.40
CA ILE A 103 13.94 9.56 -13.49
C ILE A 103 13.87 10.63 -14.58
N ALA A 104 14.78 11.58 -14.76
CA ALA A 104 16.19 11.64 -14.37
C ALA A 104 16.46 12.85 -13.46
N THR A 105 17.64 13.46 -13.55
CA THR A 105 18.05 14.61 -12.72
C THR A 105 17.01 15.74 -12.65
N PRO A 106 16.36 16.18 -13.75
CA PRO A 106 15.31 17.20 -13.65
C PRO A 106 14.15 16.75 -12.75
N SER A 107 13.64 15.53 -12.96
CA SER A 107 12.59 14.93 -12.13
C SER A 107 13.02 14.76 -10.67
N ALA A 108 14.27 14.41 -10.40
CA ALA A 108 14.79 14.32 -9.05
C ALA A 108 14.87 15.69 -8.36
N GLN A 109 15.29 16.74 -9.07
CA GLN A 109 15.28 18.10 -8.56
C GLN A 109 13.85 18.59 -8.28
N SER A 110 12.92 18.35 -9.20
CA SER A 110 11.49 18.68 -9.04
C SER A 110 10.89 17.96 -7.83
N ALA A 111 11.13 16.66 -7.68
CA ALA A 111 10.65 15.86 -6.56
C ALA A 111 11.26 16.33 -5.23
N TYR A 112 12.57 16.60 -5.19
CA TYR A 112 13.25 17.14 -4.01
C TYR A 112 12.63 18.48 -3.59
N ASN A 113 12.50 19.43 -4.53
CA ASN A 113 11.93 20.74 -4.24
C ASN A 113 10.48 20.65 -3.73
N ALA A 114 9.69 19.70 -4.24
CA ALA A 114 8.31 19.50 -3.81
C ALA A 114 8.18 18.79 -2.45
N THR A 115 9.24 18.16 -1.94
CA THR A 115 9.18 17.31 -0.72
C THR A 115 10.12 17.74 0.41
N LYS A 116 11.10 18.60 0.15
CA LYS A 116 12.14 19.02 1.11
C LYS A 116 11.60 19.64 2.41
N ASP A 117 10.42 20.24 2.37
CA ASP A 117 9.81 20.91 3.53
C ASP A 117 8.76 20.03 4.24
N ARG A 118 8.67 18.74 3.88
CA ARG A 118 7.72 17.80 4.51
C ARG A 118 8.35 17.12 5.71
N GLU A 119 7.60 17.11 6.82
CA GLU A 119 7.90 16.29 8.00
C GLU A 119 7.26 14.91 7.81
N PHE A 120 8.02 13.84 8.08
CA PHE A 120 7.63 12.43 7.90
C PHE A 120 7.30 11.76 9.23
#